data_AF-A0A7C4J058-F1
#
_entry.id   AF-A0A7C4J058-F1
#
_cell.length_a   1.000
_cell.length_b   1.000
_cell.length_c   1.000
_cell.angle_alpha   90.00
_cell.angle_beta   90.00
_cell.angle_gamma   90.00
#
_symmetry.space_group_name_H-M   'P 1'
#
loop_
_entity.id
_entity.type
_entity.pdbx_description
1 polymer ?
#
loop_
_entity_poly.entity_id
_entity_poly.type
_entity_poly.pdbx_seq_one_letter_code
_entity_poly.pdbx_strand_id
1 'polypeptide(L)' 'MSLRMIARDLYRLQREVDRLESELKACPAENREPLEEDLRKAKAERDRVKRMLEGTKETPPYRKPR' A
#
# COMPACT_ATOMS: atom_id res chain seq x y z
N MET A 1 -13.40 9.84 1.43
CA MET A 1 -13.17 8.66 0.56
C MET A 1 -14.14 7.55 0.96
N SER A 2 -14.81 6.89 0.02
CA SER A 2 -15.59 5.68 0.36
C SER A 2 -14.63 4.54 0.69
N LEU A 3 -14.94 3.71 1.68
CA LEU A 3 -14.15 2.51 2.05
C LEU A 3 -13.87 1.61 0.82
N ARG A 4 -14.81 1.56 -0.12
CA ARG A 4 -14.66 0.84 -1.41
C ARG A 4 -13.54 1.39 -2.29
N MET A 5 -13.33 2.70 -2.31
CA MET A 5 -12.24 3.33 -3.07
C MET A 5 -10.89 2.98 -2.46
N ILE A 6 -10.77 3.06 -1.12
CA ILE A 6 -9.55 2.72 -0.39
C ILE A 6 -9.17 1.25 -0.62
N ALA A 7 -10.15 0.34 -0.59
CA ALA A 7 -9.92 -1.07 -0.87
C ALA A 7 -9.45 -1.32 -2.31
N ARG A 8 -10.01 -0.59 -3.29
CA ARG A 8 -9.59 -0.67 -4.70
C ARG A 8 -8.17 -0.14 -4.88
N ASP A 9 -7.84 0.97 -4.24
CA ASP A 9 -6.51 1.57 -4.31
C ASP A 9 -5.47 0.66 -3.66
N LEU A 10 -5.81 0.04 -2.53
CA LEU A 10 -4.95 -0.97 -1.89
C LEU A 10 -4.66 -2.14 -2.82
N TYR A 11 -5.68 -2.64 -3.54
CA TYR A 11 -5.49 -3.72 -4.51
C TYR A 11 -4.61 -3.30 -5.69
N ARG A 12 -4.76 -2.07 -6.18
CA ARG A 12 -3.91 -1.53 -7.26
C ARG A 12 -2.45 -1.44 -6.84
N LEU A 13 -2.20 -0.87 -5.66
CA LEU A 13 -0.85 -0.74 -5.10
C LEU A 13 -0.22 -2.09 -4.81
N GLN A 14 -1.00 -3.07 -4.36
CA GLN A 14 -0.53 -4.44 -4.18
C GLN A 14 -0.06 -5.05 -5.51
N ARG A 15 -0.85 -4.92 -6.58
CA ARG A 15 -0.50 -5.44 -7.90
C ARG A 15 0.72 -4.73 -8.51
N GLU A 16 0.91 -3.46 -8.22
CA GLU A 16 2.07 -2.68 -8.65
C GLU A 16 3.35 -3.15 -7.93
N VAL A 17 3.27 -3.38 -6.61
CA VAL A 17 4.36 -4.01 -5.85
C VAL A 17 4.71 -5.38 -6.43
N ASP A 18 3.72 -6.24 -6.69
CA ASP A 18 3.96 -7.59 -7.24
C ASP A 18 4.61 -7.54 -8.64
N ARG A 19 4.21 -6.57 -9.47
CA ARG A 19 4.84 -6.33 -10.79
C ARG A 19 6.30 -5.90 -10.62
N LEU A 20 6.56 -4.88 -9.81
CA LEU A 20 7.90 -4.37 -9.57
C LEU A 20 8.80 -5.46 -8.97
N GLU A 21 8.31 -6.27 -8.03
CA GLU A 21 9.07 -7.42 -7.49
C GLU A 21 9.39 -8.47 -8.55
N SER A 22 8.48 -8.72 -9.49
CA SER A 22 8.70 -9.67 -10.59
C SER A 22 9.73 -9.14 -11.59
N GLU A 23 9.65 -7.85 -11.93
CA GLU A 23 10.63 -7.17 -12.80
C GLU A 23 12.02 -7.14 -12.14
N LEU A 24 12.07 -6.90 -10.83
CA LEU A 24 13.31 -6.89 -10.04
C LEU A 24 13.99 -8.27 -9.97
N LYS A 25 13.20 -9.35 -9.95
CA LYS A 25 13.72 -10.72 -10.02
C LYS A 25 14.27 -11.08 -11.39
N ALA A 26 13.72 -10.49 -12.45
CA ALA A 26 14.12 -10.75 -13.83
C ALA A 26 15.25 -9.82 -14.33
N CYS A 27 15.46 -8.67 -13.68
CA CYS A 27 16.45 -7.69 -14.09
C CYS A 27 17.89 -8.04 -13.62
N PRO A 28 18.91 -7.78 -14.46
CA PRO A 28 20.31 -7.78 -14.03
C PRO A 28 20.59 -6.65 -13.02
N ALA A 29 21.60 -6.83 -12.17
CA ALA A 29 21.91 -5.96 -11.04
C ALA A 29 22.12 -4.47 -11.41
N GLU A 30 22.56 -4.17 -12.63
CA GLU A 30 22.85 -2.80 -13.10
C GLU A 30 21.59 -1.92 -13.28
N ASN A 31 20.41 -2.52 -13.49
CA ASN A 31 19.14 -1.79 -13.60
C ASN A 31 18.26 -1.93 -12.35
N ARG A 32 18.82 -2.49 -11.28
CA ARG A 32 18.06 -2.88 -10.09
C ARG A 32 17.78 -1.69 -9.17
N GLU A 33 18.70 -0.73 -9.08
CA GLU A 33 18.60 0.47 -8.24
C GLU A 33 17.31 1.27 -8.46
N PRO A 34 16.94 1.69 -9.69
CA PRO A 34 15.71 2.44 -9.91
C PRO A 34 14.46 1.61 -9.59
N LEU A 35 14.46 0.31 -9.93
CA LEU A 35 13.36 -0.61 -9.62
C LEU A 35 13.20 -0.81 -8.10
N GLU A 36 14.29 -0.85 -7.35
CA GLU A 36 14.26 -0.96 -5.87
C GLU A 36 13.70 0.32 -5.24
N GLU A 37 14.05 1.49 -5.78
CA GLU A 37 13.51 2.76 -5.30
C GLU A 37 12.00 2.88 -5.57
N ASP A 38 11.56 2.51 -6.77
CA ASP A 38 10.13 2.50 -7.12
C ASP A 38 9.35 1.47 -6.30
N LEU A 39 9.93 0.28 -6.08
CA LEU A 39 9.35 -0.74 -5.20
C LEU A 39 9.19 -0.22 -3.77
N ARG A 40 10.20 0.50 -3.26
CA ARG A 40 10.15 1.11 -1.92
C ARG A 40 9.05 2.15 -1.82
N LYS A 41 8.89 3.02 -2.82
CA LYS A 41 7.81 4.02 -2.88
C LYS A 41 6.43 3.36 -2.92
N ALA A 42 6.25 2.36 -3.78
CA ALA A 42 4.99 1.62 -3.91
C ALA A 42 4.61 0.89 -2.61
N LYS A 43 5.59 0.26 -1.93
CA LYS A 43 5.38 -0.36 -0.60
C LYS A 43 4.97 0.66 0.46
N ALA A 44 5.65 1.82 0.51
CA ALA A 44 5.33 2.88 1.46
C ALA A 44 3.89 3.40 1.25
N GLU A 45 3.48 3.59 0.00
CA GLU A 45 2.12 4.05 -0.31
C GLU A 45 1.06 2.98 0.02
N ARG A 46 1.33 1.71 -0.31
CA ARG A 46 0.47 0.58 0.09
C ARG A 46 0.27 0.55 1.61
N ASP A 47 1.34 0.76 2.37
CA ASP A 47 1.29 0.76 3.83
C ASP A 47 0.51 1.95 4.40
N ARG A 48 0.61 3.13 3.79
CA ARG A 48 -0.21 4.29 4.17
C ARG A 48 -1.69 4.00 3.94
N VAL A 49 -2.05 3.49 2.76
CA VAL A 49 -3.45 3.14 2.43
C VAL A 49 -3.99 2.05 3.34
N LYS A 50 -3.17 1.03 3.65
CA LYS A 50 -3.52 -0.02 4.60
C LYS A 50 -3.79 0.55 6.00
N ARG A 51 -2.90 1.41 6.50
CA ARG A 51 -3.09 2.08 7.81
C ARG A 51 -4.31 2.98 7.84
N MET A 52 -4.61 3.69 6.75
CA MET A 52 -5.85 4.47 6.65
C MET A 52 -7.07 3.56 6.75
N LEU A 53 -7.08 2.42 6.05
CA LEU A 53 -8.16 1.44 6.13
C LEU A 53 -8.31 0.87 7.55
N GLU A 54 -7.21 0.55 8.22
CA GLU A 54 -7.20 0.02 9.60
C GLU A 54 -7.63 1.06 10.63
N GLY A 55 -7.11 2.29 10.55
CA GLY A 55 -7.50 3.40 11.43
C GLY A 55 -8.96 3.82 11.24
N THR A 56 -9.57 3.56 10.08
CA THR A 56 -11.01 3.78 9.87
C THR A 56 -11.87 2.66 10.51
N LYS A 57 -11.28 1.48 10.81
CA LYS A 57 -11.98 0.38 11.50
C LYS A 57 -12.03 0.58 13.02
N GLU A 58 -11.08 1.32 13.58
CA GLU A 58 -11.11 1.73 14.98
C GLU A 58 -12.18 2.82 15.16
N THR A 59 -13.40 2.36 15.39
CA THR A 59 -14.51 3.21 15.79
C THR A 59 -14.14 3.90 17.11
N PRO A 60 -14.36 5.22 17.26
CA PRO A 60 -14.13 5.90 18.52
C PRO A 60 -14.95 5.19 19.61
N PRO A 61 -14.40 4.94 20.80
CA PRO A 61 -15.19 4.41 21.90
C PRO A 61 -16.29 5.44 22.18
N TYR A 62 -17.53 5.09 21.86
CA TYR A 62 -18.68 5.92 22.16
C TYR A 62 -18.57 6.36 23.64
N ARG A 63 -18.47 7.66 23.88
CA ARG A 63 -18.60 8.18 25.24
C ARG A 63 -20.06 7.96 25.62
N LYS A 64 -20.31 6.97 26.49
CA LYS A 64 -21.58 6.89 27.22
C LYS A 64 -21.78 8.23 27.92
N PRO A 65 -22.88 8.96 27.66
CA PRO A 65 -23.24 10.07 28.54
C PRO A 65 -23.50 9.51 29.94
N ARG A 66 -22.99 10.22 30.96
CA ARG A 66 -23.21 9.94 32.38
C ARG A 66 -24.63 10.27 32.79
#